data_AF-A0A9D4SYE7-F1
#
_entry.id   AF-A0A9D4SYE7-F1
#
_cell.length_a   1.000
_cell.length_b   1.000
_cell.length_c   1.000
_cell.angle_alpha   90.00
_cell.angle_beta   90.00
_cell.angle_gamma   90.00
#
_symmetry.space_group_name_H-M   'P 1'
#
loop_
_entity.id
_entity.type
_entity.pdbx_description
1 polymer ?
#
loop_
_entity_poly.entity_id
_entity_poly.type
_entity_poly.pdbx_seq_one_letter_code
_entity_poly.pdbx_strand_id
1 'polypeptide(L)'
;MEPNFNQEVVIDLDGSQTLRILCYEEQIKNGTTITELRGKAAFEMSRSWLTDKYQEKSFSLQDFTLNLSIKYNSSDVGLQRVPSCKPVGSFGVKVQQVCKKEKSAVPFVITTCVREVERRGINEVGLYRVSGSASDLQRLKRTFENDPYEAEQLLKEVDINNVTGLLKLYLRELPEALFTDALYPKFFEAFSKHDQEEKKNMLLSLFSKLPEVNQNVTVFLIDHMVKINSNEAQNKMSLHNLATVFGPSIIRPCNGAVGQSPSDLLTTSTVDVMAQAGILYFFLRRRAAGLSLTLESREASPTEA
;
A
#
# COMPACT_ATOMS: atom_id res chain seq x y z
N MET A 1 1.11 -15.31 -20.76
CA MET A 1 2.38 -14.61 -21.07
C MET A 1 3.24 -15.65 -21.72
N GLU A 2 3.69 -15.42 -22.96
CA GLU A 2 4.74 -16.25 -23.54
C GLU A 2 6.00 -16.12 -22.65
N PRO A 3 6.62 -17.22 -22.22
CA PRO A 3 7.75 -17.15 -21.31
C PRO A 3 8.99 -16.64 -22.06
N ASN A 4 9.39 -15.40 -21.77
CA ASN A 4 10.71 -14.92 -22.17
C ASN A 4 11.76 -15.53 -21.24
N PHE A 5 12.66 -16.34 -21.79
CA PHE A 5 13.79 -16.89 -21.04
C PHE A 5 14.66 -15.75 -20.50
N ASN A 6 15.23 -15.94 -19.30
CA ASN A 6 16.02 -14.94 -18.56
C ASN A 6 15.23 -13.72 -18.02
N GLN A 7 13.91 -13.81 -17.93
CA GLN A 7 13.11 -12.81 -17.24
C GLN A 7 13.12 -13.04 -15.72
N GLU A 8 13.33 -11.97 -14.95
CA GLU A 8 13.12 -12.01 -13.50
C GLU A 8 11.64 -11.89 -13.17
N VAL A 9 11.13 -12.81 -12.34
CA VAL A 9 9.74 -12.84 -11.89
C VAL A 9 9.71 -12.89 -10.38
N VAL A 10 8.94 -11.99 -9.78
CA VAL A 10 8.69 -11.93 -8.33
C VAL A 10 7.32 -12.52 -8.07
N ILE A 11 7.23 -13.45 -7.12
CA ILE A 11 5.99 -14.15 -6.75
C ILE A 11 5.75 -13.92 -5.26
N ASP A 12 4.59 -13.38 -4.92
CA ASP A 12 4.15 -13.24 -3.54
C ASP A 12 3.77 -14.61 -2.97
N LEU A 13 4.47 -15.04 -1.93
CA LEU A 13 4.25 -16.31 -1.26
C LEU A 13 3.30 -16.08 -0.08
N ASP A 14 1.99 -16.08 -0.34
CA ASP A 14 0.96 -15.91 0.69
C ASP A 14 0.78 -17.21 1.49
N GLY A 15 1.72 -17.49 2.41
CA GLY A 15 1.73 -18.72 3.22
C GLY A 15 1.98 -20.01 2.42
N SER A 16 2.30 -19.89 1.14
CA SER A 16 2.55 -21.03 0.24
C SER A 16 3.82 -21.77 0.65
N GLN A 17 3.72 -23.09 0.78
CA GLN A 17 4.83 -23.97 1.14
C GLN A 17 5.41 -24.73 -0.06
N THR A 18 4.72 -24.71 -1.21
CA THR A 18 5.15 -25.45 -2.40
C THR A 18 5.06 -24.60 -3.65
N LEU A 19 6.14 -24.59 -4.44
CA LEU A 19 6.18 -24.01 -5.78
C LEU A 19 5.94 -25.12 -6.80
N ARG A 20 4.94 -24.96 -7.66
CA ARG A 20 4.65 -25.90 -8.76
C ARG A 20 4.91 -25.23 -10.09
N ILE A 21 5.70 -25.89 -10.93
CA ILE A 21 6.06 -25.44 -12.27
C ILE A 21 5.43 -26.42 -13.26
N LEU A 22 4.65 -25.88 -14.20
CA LEU A 22 3.99 -26.64 -15.25
C LEU A 22 4.47 -26.08 -16.60
N CYS A 23 5.01 -26.95 -17.44
CA CYS A 23 5.46 -26.62 -18.78
C CYS A 23 4.44 -27.13 -19.79
N TYR A 24 3.87 -26.21 -20.58
CA TYR A 24 2.92 -26.52 -21.63
C TYR A 24 3.54 -26.21 -22.99
N GLU A 25 3.31 -27.09 -23.96
CA GLU A 25 3.60 -26.84 -25.37
C GLU A 25 2.30 -26.49 -26.08
N GLU A 26 2.30 -25.37 -26.79
CA GLU A 26 1.18 -24.97 -27.64
C GLU A 26 1.39 -25.52 -29.04
N GLN A 27 0.49 -26.41 -29.48
CA GLN A 27 0.46 -26.89 -30.87
C GLN A 27 -0.78 -26.37 -31.56
N ILE A 28 -0.60 -25.75 -32.73
CA ILE A 28 -1.71 -25.31 -33.57
C ILE A 28 -2.07 -26.45 -34.51
N LYS A 29 -3.21 -27.11 -34.28
CA LYS A 29 -3.80 -28.08 -35.21
C LYS A 29 -5.15 -27.58 -35.68
N ASN A 30 -5.36 -27.51 -37.00
CA ASN A 30 -6.62 -27.10 -37.64
C ASN A 30 -7.21 -25.78 -37.10
N GLY A 31 -6.37 -24.75 -36.91
CA GLY A 31 -6.81 -23.42 -36.45
C GLY A 31 -7.24 -23.35 -34.98
N THR A 32 -7.08 -24.44 -34.21
CA THR A 32 -7.34 -24.48 -32.77
C THR A 32 -6.01 -24.67 -32.04
N THR A 33 -5.69 -23.78 -31.10
CA THR A 33 -4.51 -23.92 -30.22
C THR A 33 -4.79 -25.00 -29.18
N ILE A 34 -4.03 -26.09 -29.23
CA ILE A 34 -4.09 -27.18 -28.26
C ILE A 34 -2.89 -27.04 -27.33
N THR A 35 -3.13 -26.88 -26.04
CA THR A 35 -2.10 -26.81 -24.99
C THR A 35 -1.86 -28.21 -24.41
N GLU A 36 -0.68 -28.79 -24.64
CA GLU A 36 -0.30 -30.09 -24.10
C GLU A 36 0.71 -29.94 -22.95
N LEU A 37 0.49 -30.60 -21.82
CA LEU A 37 1.41 -30.55 -20.69
C LEU A 37 2.64 -31.42 -20.98
N ARG A 38 3.81 -30.79 -21.14
CA ARG A 38 5.10 -31.46 -21.39
C ARG A 38 5.87 -31.81 -20.12
N GLY A 39 5.61 -31.11 -19.01
CA GLY A 39 6.34 -31.40 -17.78
C GLY A 39 5.73 -30.75 -16.55
N LYS A 40 5.89 -31.40 -15.39
CA LYS A 40 5.50 -30.89 -14.09
C LYS A 40 6.63 -31.08 -13.08
N ALA A 41 6.88 -30.06 -12.28
CA ALA A 41 7.78 -30.13 -11.12
C ALA A 41 7.09 -29.47 -9.93
N ALA A 42 7.31 -30.03 -8.74
CA ALA A 42 6.83 -29.46 -7.49
C ALA A 42 7.99 -29.43 -6.49
N PHE A 43 8.14 -28.32 -5.79
CA PHE A 43 9.23 -28.13 -4.86
C PHE A 43 8.74 -27.52 -3.55
N GLU A 44 9.26 -28.01 -2.43
CA GLU A 44 8.93 -27.51 -1.10
C GLU A 44 9.81 -26.31 -0.73
N MET A 45 9.19 -25.16 -0.56
CA MET A 45 9.86 -23.92 -0.20
C MET A 45 10.26 -23.97 1.27
N SER A 46 11.49 -24.42 1.51
CA SER A 46 12.07 -24.51 2.85
C SER A 46 12.96 -23.31 3.13
N ARG A 47 12.86 -22.80 4.36
CA ARG A 47 13.72 -21.74 4.90
C ARG A 47 15.20 -22.13 4.99
N SER A 48 15.52 -23.41 4.85
CA SER A 48 16.90 -23.92 4.90
C SER A 48 17.74 -23.54 3.67
N TRP A 49 17.11 -23.30 2.52
CA TRP A 49 17.83 -22.97 1.27
C TRP A 49 17.26 -21.73 0.58
N LEU A 50 16.03 -21.31 0.90
CA LEU A 50 15.45 -20.06 0.40
C LEU A 50 16.04 -18.89 1.20
N THR A 51 17.21 -18.41 0.78
CA THR A 51 17.95 -17.32 1.43
C THR A 51 17.90 -16.03 0.62
N ASP A 52 18.44 -14.93 1.17
CA ASP A 52 18.58 -13.61 0.54
C ASP A 52 19.50 -13.55 -0.68
N LYS A 53 20.18 -14.66 -1.00
CA LYS A 53 21.12 -14.81 -2.12
C LYS A 53 20.51 -15.68 -3.21
N TYR A 54 20.87 -15.40 -4.46
CA TYR A 54 20.47 -16.25 -5.58
C TYR A 54 21.05 -17.67 -5.40
N GLN A 55 20.15 -18.65 -5.39
CA GLN A 55 20.46 -20.06 -5.40
C GLN A 55 20.01 -20.64 -6.73
N GLU A 56 20.93 -21.24 -7.46
CA GLU A 56 20.61 -21.93 -8.71
C GLU A 56 20.03 -23.31 -8.40
N LYS A 57 18.88 -23.61 -9.01
CA LYS A 57 18.17 -24.88 -8.85
C LYS A 57 17.79 -25.42 -10.22
N SER A 58 18.22 -26.66 -10.46
CA SER A 58 17.85 -27.42 -11.65
C SER A 58 16.61 -28.27 -11.36
N PHE A 59 15.61 -28.15 -12.22
CA PHE A 59 14.33 -28.83 -12.13
C PHE A 59 14.16 -29.76 -13.33
N SER A 60 14.15 -31.07 -13.08
CA SER A 60 13.87 -32.06 -14.12
C SER A 60 12.36 -32.13 -14.40
N LEU A 61 11.96 -31.56 -15.53
CA LEU A 61 10.61 -31.58 -16.08
C LEU A 61 10.51 -32.72 -17.10
N GLN A 62 10.58 -33.97 -16.61
CA GLN A 62 10.57 -35.23 -17.41
C GLN A 62 11.63 -35.25 -18.53
N ASP A 63 11.36 -34.60 -19.65
CA ASP A 63 12.19 -34.58 -20.86
C ASP A 63 13.20 -33.41 -20.91
N PHE A 64 13.06 -32.40 -20.03
CA PHE A 64 13.93 -31.22 -20.02
C PHE A 64 14.35 -30.80 -18.61
N THR A 65 15.50 -30.15 -18.48
CA THR A 65 15.97 -29.56 -17.22
C THR A 65 15.83 -28.04 -17.28
N LEU A 66 15.04 -27.48 -16.36
CA LEU A 66 14.89 -26.03 -16.18
C LEU A 66 15.82 -25.57 -15.07
N ASN A 67 16.71 -24.62 -15.34
CA ASN A 67 17.52 -23.98 -14.29
C ASN A 67 16.86 -22.66 -13.89
N LEU A 68 16.56 -22.48 -12.60
CA LEU A 68 16.11 -21.21 -12.05
C LEU A 68 17.06 -20.71 -10.98
N SER A 69 17.33 -19.42 -11.00
CA SER A 69 18.00 -18.72 -9.90
C SER A 69 16.93 -18.12 -8.99
N ILE A 70 16.82 -18.63 -7.77
CA ILE A 70 15.78 -18.25 -6.81
C ILE A 70 16.44 -17.57 -5.61
N LYS A 71 15.90 -16.43 -5.19
CA LYS A 71 16.24 -15.79 -3.91
C LYS A 71 14.95 -15.57 -3.11
N TYR A 72 15.03 -15.77 -1.81
CA TYR A 72 14.00 -15.32 -0.88
C TYR A 72 14.17 -13.82 -0.67
N ASN A 73 13.08 -13.07 -0.80
CA ASN A 73 13.06 -11.69 -0.34
C ASN A 73 12.26 -11.67 0.97
N SER A 74 12.94 -11.58 2.12
CA SER A 74 12.33 -11.66 3.46
C SER A 74 11.22 -10.63 3.63
N SER A 75 10.09 -11.03 4.23
CA SER A 75 8.83 -10.29 4.30
C SER A 75 8.85 -8.90 4.97
N ASP A 76 9.99 -8.37 5.39
CA ASP A 76 10.16 -6.91 5.50
C ASP A 76 10.02 -6.21 4.13
N VAL A 77 9.98 -7.02 3.07
CA VAL A 77 9.72 -6.71 1.66
C VAL A 77 8.23 -6.69 1.31
N GLY A 78 7.32 -7.12 2.20
CA GLY A 78 5.88 -6.84 2.02
C GLY A 78 5.55 -5.32 2.00
N LEU A 79 6.54 -4.52 2.40
CA LEU A 79 6.57 -3.05 2.35
C LEU A 79 7.66 -2.50 1.40
N GLN A 80 8.42 -3.35 0.68
CA GLN A 80 9.39 -2.86 -0.30
C GLN A 80 8.68 -2.41 -1.57
N ARG A 81 8.91 -1.13 -1.89
CA ARG A 81 8.58 -0.50 -3.16
C ARG A 81 9.35 -1.23 -4.26
N VAL A 82 8.67 -1.99 -5.10
CA VAL A 82 9.18 -2.25 -6.45
C VAL A 82 8.75 -1.02 -7.26
N PRO A 83 9.66 -0.13 -7.68
CA PRO A 83 9.32 0.91 -8.63
C PRO A 83 8.70 0.22 -9.85
N SER A 84 7.58 0.72 -10.35
CA SER A 84 6.99 0.15 -11.55
C SER A 84 8.03 0.22 -12.68
N CYS A 85 8.40 -0.93 -13.27
CA CYS A 85 9.25 -0.97 -14.46
C CYS A 85 8.58 -0.29 -15.68
N LYS A 86 7.32 0.13 -15.56
CA LYS A 86 6.59 0.84 -16.61
C LYS A 86 6.56 2.34 -16.32
N PRO A 87 7.21 3.19 -17.14
CA PRO A 87 7.25 4.65 -16.96
C PRO A 87 5.90 5.37 -17.20
N VAL A 88 4.79 4.65 -17.38
CA VAL A 88 3.48 5.19 -17.82
C VAL A 88 2.38 5.04 -16.77
N GLY A 89 2.52 4.12 -15.81
CA GLY A 89 1.50 3.82 -14.79
C GLY A 89 1.39 4.89 -13.69
N SER A 90 0.28 4.90 -12.97
CA SER A 90 0.04 5.77 -11.80
C SER A 90 0.58 5.17 -10.50
N PHE A 91 0.67 3.84 -10.41
CA PHE A 91 1.19 3.11 -9.25
C PHE A 91 2.73 3.12 -9.22
N GLY A 92 3.32 3.20 -8.02
CA GLY A 92 4.78 3.23 -7.87
C GLY A 92 5.44 4.57 -8.22
N VAL A 93 4.66 5.60 -8.53
CA VAL A 93 5.15 6.95 -8.89
C VAL A 93 4.98 7.91 -7.73
N LYS A 94 5.87 8.91 -7.61
CA LYS A 94 5.80 9.93 -6.55
C LYS A 94 4.47 10.67 -6.65
N VAL A 95 3.76 10.80 -5.53
CA VAL A 95 2.43 11.41 -5.49
C VAL A 95 2.41 12.83 -6.10
N GLN A 96 3.49 13.59 -5.92
CA GLN A 96 3.63 14.92 -6.49
C GLN A 96 3.72 14.91 -8.02
N GLN A 97 4.34 13.88 -8.61
CA GLN A 97 4.42 13.71 -10.06
C GLN A 97 3.05 13.32 -10.65
N VAL A 98 2.31 12.44 -9.97
CA VAL A 98 0.96 12.04 -10.37
C VAL A 98 0.02 13.25 -10.36
N CYS A 99 -0.05 13.98 -9.25
CA CYS A 99 -0.85 15.21 -9.13
C CYS A 99 -0.47 16.27 -10.17
N LYS A 100 0.83 16.44 -10.47
CA LYS A 100 1.29 17.37 -11.52
C LYS A 100 0.83 16.96 -12.92
N LYS A 101 0.88 15.66 -13.24
CA LYS A 101 0.42 15.11 -14.54
C LYS A 101 -1.09 15.27 -14.70
N GLU A 102 -1.84 15.00 -13.64
CA GLU A 102 -3.30 15.07 -13.62
C GLU A 102 -3.85 16.49 -13.43
N LYS A 103 -2.99 17.47 -13.08
CA LYS A 103 -3.37 18.84 -12.70
C LYS A 103 -4.41 18.87 -11.56
N SER A 104 -4.22 17.98 -10.58
CA SER A 104 -5.11 17.77 -9.44
C SER A 104 -4.36 17.92 -8.12
N ALA A 105 -5.07 18.27 -7.03
CA ALA A 105 -4.48 18.32 -5.69
C ALA A 105 -4.32 16.91 -5.07
N VAL A 106 -5.18 15.98 -5.49
CA VAL A 106 -5.25 14.59 -5.02
C VAL A 106 -5.35 13.67 -6.23
N PRO A 107 -4.60 12.56 -6.29
CA PRO A 107 -4.63 11.63 -7.41
C PRO A 107 -6.04 11.10 -7.74
N PHE A 108 -6.32 10.90 -9.01
CA PHE A 108 -7.61 10.43 -9.52
C PHE A 108 -8.00 9.05 -8.94
N VAL A 109 -7.02 8.14 -8.79
CA VAL A 109 -7.26 6.83 -8.18
C VAL A 109 -7.76 6.95 -6.73
N ILE A 110 -7.21 7.89 -5.95
CA ILE A 110 -7.62 8.11 -4.57
C ILE A 110 -9.04 8.68 -4.54
N THR A 111 -9.29 9.76 -5.29
CA THR A 111 -10.57 10.45 -5.27
C THR A 111 -11.72 9.55 -5.74
N THR A 112 -11.49 8.74 -6.78
CA THR A 112 -12.50 7.83 -7.33
C THR A 112 -12.79 6.67 -6.39
N CYS A 113 -11.77 6.05 -5.80
CA CYS A 113 -11.96 4.99 -4.81
C CYS A 113 -12.71 5.51 -3.58
N VAL A 114 -12.32 6.66 -3.04
CA VAL A 114 -12.99 7.30 -1.90
C VAL A 114 -14.45 7.60 -2.22
N ARG A 115 -14.73 8.21 -3.39
CA ARG A 115 -16.10 8.50 -3.83
C ARG A 115 -16.95 7.24 -3.88
N GLU A 116 -16.43 6.16 -4.46
CA GLU A 116 -17.18 4.91 -4.58
C GLU A 116 -17.41 4.23 -3.22
N VAL A 117 -16.42 4.25 -2.34
CA VAL A 117 -16.54 3.75 -0.97
C VAL A 117 -17.59 4.53 -0.19
N GLU A 118 -17.60 5.86 -0.27
CA GLU A 118 -18.62 6.67 0.41
C GLU A 118 -20.01 6.50 -0.18
N ARG A 119 -20.11 6.24 -1.49
CA ARG A 119 -21.39 6.10 -2.19
C ARG A 119 -22.14 4.83 -1.81
N ARG A 120 -21.46 3.68 -1.74
CA ARG A 120 -22.10 2.37 -1.48
C ARG A 120 -21.52 1.57 -0.32
N GLY A 121 -20.30 1.87 0.09
CA GLY A 121 -19.55 1.09 1.08
C GLY A 121 -19.68 1.56 2.53
N ILE A 122 -20.30 2.71 2.79
CA ILE A 122 -20.18 3.37 4.10
C ILE A 122 -20.79 2.58 5.26
N ASN A 123 -21.73 1.67 4.98
CA ASN A 123 -22.38 0.82 5.98
C ASN A 123 -21.79 -0.60 6.05
N GLU A 124 -20.79 -0.91 5.23
CA GLU A 124 -20.21 -2.25 5.12
C GLU A 124 -19.34 -2.59 6.33
N VAL A 125 -19.60 -3.73 6.95
CA VAL A 125 -18.96 -4.13 8.21
C VAL A 125 -17.48 -4.44 7.98
N GLY A 126 -16.61 -3.78 8.73
CA GLY A 126 -15.17 -4.00 8.64
C GLY A 126 -14.54 -3.40 7.37
N LEU A 127 -15.13 -2.32 6.85
CA LEU A 127 -14.58 -1.56 5.71
C LEU A 127 -13.07 -1.28 5.91
N TYR A 128 -12.27 -1.46 4.85
CA TYR A 128 -10.80 -1.42 4.87
C TYR A 128 -10.09 -2.52 5.67
N ARG A 129 -10.75 -3.22 6.59
CA ARG A 129 -10.16 -4.36 7.32
C ARG A 129 -10.28 -5.65 6.51
N VAL A 130 -11.45 -5.90 5.92
CA VAL A 130 -11.71 -7.10 5.11
C VAL A 130 -10.98 -6.99 3.76
N SER A 131 -10.34 -8.08 3.34
CA SER A 131 -9.67 -8.17 2.04
C SER A 131 -10.64 -8.68 0.97
N GLY A 132 -10.65 -8.03 -0.19
CA GLY A 132 -11.35 -8.52 -1.36
C GLY A 132 -10.57 -9.59 -2.13
N SER A 133 -11.11 -9.97 -3.29
CA SER A 133 -10.53 -10.96 -4.21
C SER A 133 -9.18 -10.51 -4.78
N ALA A 134 -8.11 -11.30 -4.62
CA ALA A 134 -6.79 -10.93 -5.13
C ALA A 134 -6.76 -10.77 -6.66
N SER A 135 -7.51 -11.59 -7.40
CA SER A 135 -7.61 -11.50 -8.86
C SER A 135 -8.29 -10.22 -9.31
N ASP A 136 -9.38 -9.82 -8.63
CA ASP A 136 -10.10 -8.57 -8.92
C ASP A 136 -9.27 -7.34 -8.57
N LEU A 137 -8.51 -7.39 -7.48
CA LEU A 137 -7.60 -6.32 -7.09
C LEU A 137 -6.52 -6.09 -8.16
N GLN A 138 -5.91 -7.16 -8.68
CA GLN A 138 -4.92 -7.07 -9.75
C GLN A 138 -5.55 -6.65 -11.09
N ARG A 139 -6.79 -7.07 -11.37
CA ARG A 139 -7.55 -6.59 -12.54
C ARG A 139 -7.80 -5.09 -12.45
N LEU A 140 -8.27 -4.59 -11.31
CA LEU A 140 -8.48 -3.17 -11.06
C LEU A 140 -7.20 -2.36 -11.22
N LYS A 141 -6.10 -2.81 -10.60
CA LYS A 141 -4.78 -2.15 -10.74
C LYS A 141 -4.37 -2.02 -12.20
N ARG A 142 -4.41 -3.13 -12.96
CA ARG A 142 -4.05 -3.12 -14.39
C ARG A 142 -4.95 -2.19 -15.20
N THR A 143 -6.23 -2.16 -14.90
CA THR A 143 -7.19 -1.29 -15.60
C THR A 143 -6.86 0.18 -15.32
N PHE A 144 -6.60 0.55 -14.07
CA PHE A 144 -6.19 1.92 -13.70
C PHE A 144 -4.88 2.37 -14.34
N GLU A 145 -3.92 1.46 -14.52
CA GLU A 145 -2.65 1.77 -15.18
C GLU A 145 -2.80 1.98 -16.70
N ASN A 146 -3.82 1.39 -17.31
CA ASN A 146 -4.08 1.47 -18.75
C ASN A 146 -5.07 2.59 -19.11
N ASP A 147 -6.26 2.58 -18.50
CA ASP A 147 -7.33 3.55 -18.71
C ASP A 147 -8.04 3.86 -17.37
N PRO A 148 -7.76 5.03 -16.77
CA PRO A 148 -8.41 5.44 -15.52
C PRO A 148 -9.94 5.56 -15.61
N TYR A 149 -10.50 5.93 -16.77
CA TYR A 149 -11.95 6.10 -16.93
C TYR A 149 -12.67 4.76 -17.04
N GLU A 150 -12.07 3.79 -17.72
CA GLU A 150 -12.56 2.41 -17.72
C GLU A 150 -12.53 1.84 -16.30
N ALA A 151 -11.44 2.10 -15.56
CA ALA A 151 -11.30 1.66 -14.18
C ALA A 151 -12.38 2.25 -13.25
N GLU A 152 -12.78 3.51 -13.45
CA GLU A 152 -13.91 4.12 -12.72
C GLU A 152 -15.23 3.38 -12.95
N GLN A 153 -15.47 2.83 -14.15
CA GLN A 153 -16.66 2.00 -14.38
C GLN A 153 -16.53 0.64 -13.69
N LEU A 154 -15.36 0.00 -13.80
CA LEU A 154 -15.09 -1.29 -13.18
C LEU A 154 -15.23 -1.24 -11.64
N LEU A 155 -14.91 -0.10 -11.01
CA LEU A 155 -15.12 0.13 -9.58
C LEU A 155 -16.58 -0.05 -9.12
N LYS A 156 -17.56 0.15 -10.01
CA LYS A 156 -18.98 0.00 -9.70
C LYS A 156 -19.44 -1.46 -9.72
N GLU A 157 -18.71 -2.32 -10.43
CA GLU A 157 -19.05 -3.73 -10.65
C GLU A 157 -18.39 -4.66 -9.64
N VAL A 158 -17.20 -4.30 -9.15
CA VAL A 158 -16.42 -5.12 -8.21
C VAL A 158 -16.95 -5.04 -6.77
N ASP A 159 -16.53 -5.97 -5.92
CA ASP A 159 -16.81 -5.88 -4.48
C ASP A 159 -16.16 -4.64 -3.84
N ILE A 160 -16.79 -4.09 -2.80
CA ILE A 160 -16.28 -2.90 -2.12
C ILE A 160 -14.93 -3.16 -1.43
N ASN A 161 -14.68 -4.39 -0.96
CA ASN A 161 -13.41 -4.76 -0.33
C ASN A 161 -12.26 -4.77 -1.36
N ASN A 162 -12.57 -4.93 -2.65
CA ASN A 162 -11.62 -4.74 -3.73
C ASN A 162 -11.29 -3.27 -3.98
N VAL A 163 -12.29 -2.38 -3.90
CA VAL A 163 -12.08 -0.92 -4.01
C VAL A 163 -11.23 -0.40 -2.85
N THR A 164 -11.57 -0.78 -1.62
CA THR A 164 -10.80 -0.40 -0.43
C THR A 164 -9.39 -1.00 -0.45
N GLY A 165 -9.26 -2.24 -0.92
CA GLY A 165 -7.98 -2.91 -1.16
C GLY A 165 -7.11 -2.14 -2.16
N LEU A 166 -7.70 -1.63 -3.25
CA LEU A 166 -6.98 -0.86 -4.27
C LEU A 166 -6.45 0.46 -3.71
N LEU A 167 -7.26 1.19 -2.94
CA LEU A 167 -6.82 2.43 -2.30
C LEU A 167 -5.62 2.18 -1.36
N LYS A 168 -5.70 1.15 -0.51
CA LYS A 168 -4.59 0.76 0.37
C LYS A 168 -3.36 0.35 -0.42
N LEU A 169 -3.54 -0.41 -1.51
CA LEU A 169 -2.45 -0.84 -2.38
C LEU A 169 -1.73 0.36 -3.00
N TYR A 170 -2.48 1.34 -3.52
CA TYR A 170 -1.91 2.56 -4.10
C TYR A 170 -1.03 3.30 -3.09
N LEU A 171 -1.54 3.53 -1.87
CA LEU A 171 -0.79 4.21 -0.81
C LEU A 171 0.46 3.44 -0.36
N ARG A 172 0.38 2.10 -0.35
CA ARG A 172 1.50 1.23 0.00
C ARG A 172 2.59 1.25 -1.07
N GLU A 173 2.21 1.25 -2.35
CA GLU A 173 3.15 1.26 -3.48
C GLU A 173 3.79 2.62 -3.75
N LEU A 174 3.33 3.71 -3.11
CA LEU A 174 3.98 5.01 -3.24
C LEU A 174 5.48 4.91 -2.92
N PRO A 175 6.36 5.48 -3.77
CA PRO A 175 7.81 5.42 -3.61
C PRO A 175 8.32 6.28 -2.46
N GLU A 176 7.45 7.05 -1.81
CA GLU A 176 7.63 7.73 -0.52
C GLU A 176 6.29 7.71 0.24
N ALA A 177 6.29 7.54 1.57
CA ALA A 177 5.06 7.61 2.35
C ALA A 177 4.54 9.06 2.42
N LEU A 178 3.25 9.25 2.69
CA LEU A 178 2.66 10.60 2.72
C LEU A 178 3.30 11.48 3.80
N PHE A 179 3.73 10.88 4.93
CA PHE A 179 4.40 11.61 6.01
C PHE A 179 5.89 11.85 5.76
N THR A 180 6.40 11.49 4.57
CA THR A 180 7.79 11.60 4.12
C THR A 180 8.79 10.84 4.98
N ASP A 181 9.78 10.26 4.32
CA ASP A 181 10.81 9.46 4.99
C ASP A 181 11.69 10.37 5.88
N ALA A 182 11.83 11.66 5.51
CA ALA A 182 12.61 12.66 6.22
C ALA A 182 11.96 13.22 7.50
N LEU A 183 10.62 13.29 7.56
CA LEU A 183 9.91 13.81 8.73
C LEU A 183 9.46 12.71 9.69
N TYR A 184 9.36 11.45 9.25
CA TYR A 184 8.94 10.34 10.11
C TYR A 184 9.66 10.27 11.47
N PRO A 185 11.01 10.34 11.56
CA PRO A 185 11.69 10.28 12.86
C PRO A 185 11.25 11.40 13.82
N LYS A 186 10.96 12.59 13.28
CA LYS A 186 10.49 13.73 14.08
C LYS A 186 9.05 13.54 14.54
N PHE A 187 8.19 12.93 13.71
CA PHE A 187 6.83 12.56 14.12
C PHE A 187 6.86 11.52 15.24
N PHE A 188 7.74 10.52 15.13
CA PHE A 188 7.94 9.51 16.17
C PHE A 188 8.42 10.13 17.49
N GLU A 189 9.42 11.01 17.43
CA GLU A 189 9.92 11.73 18.61
C GLU A 189 8.82 12.58 19.26
N ALA A 190 8.09 13.35 18.46
CA ALA A 190 6.97 14.17 18.93
C ALA A 190 5.89 13.30 19.61
N PHE A 191 5.54 12.16 19.03
CA PHE A 191 4.57 11.22 19.59
C PHE A 191 5.04 10.58 20.90
N SER A 192 6.34 10.44 21.10
CA SER A 192 6.94 9.86 22.31
C SER A 192 7.02 10.83 23.49
N LYS A 193 6.72 12.13 23.30
CA LYS A 193 6.71 13.12 24.38
C LYS A 193 5.66 12.81 25.45
N HIS A 194 5.99 13.08 26.72
CA HIS A 194 5.06 12.92 27.84
C HIS A 194 4.06 14.08 27.94
N ASP A 195 4.51 15.31 27.70
CA ASP A 195 3.63 16.48 27.70
C ASP A 195 2.69 16.46 26.48
N GLN A 196 1.39 16.56 26.75
CA GLN A 196 0.35 16.48 25.71
C GLN A 196 0.29 17.75 24.87
N GLU A 197 0.59 18.92 25.46
CA GLU A 197 0.58 20.19 24.73
C GLU A 197 1.80 20.33 23.82
N GLU A 198 3.00 20.00 24.31
CA GLU A 198 4.22 19.90 23.49
C GLU A 198 4.02 18.89 22.34
N LYS A 199 3.51 17.69 22.64
CA LYS A 199 3.19 16.67 21.63
C LYS A 199 2.26 17.22 20.55
N LYS A 200 1.16 17.86 20.95
CA LYS A 200 0.19 18.46 20.03
C LYS A 200 0.87 19.49 19.12
N ASN A 201 1.59 20.44 19.71
CA ASN A 201 2.20 21.54 18.98
C ASN A 201 3.28 21.05 17.99
N MET A 202 4.09 20.08 18.41
CA MET A 202 5.09 19.45 17.53
C MET A 202 4.44 18.70 16.37
N LEU A 203 3.43 17.87 16.61
CA LEU A 203 2.76 17.10 15.56
C LEU A 203 2.11 18.02 14.51
N LEU A 204 1.44 19.09 14.94
CA LEU A 204 0.81 20.07 14.01
C LEU A 204 1.85 20.89 13.25
N SER A 205 2.95 21.28 13.91
CA SER A 205 4.06 21.97 13.26
C SER A 205 4.72 21.09 12.19
N LEU A 206 4.91 19.80 12.48
CA LEU A 206 5.47 18.85 11.52
C LEU A 206 4.53 18.59 10.35
N PHE A 207 3.22 18.47 10.60
CA PHE A 207 2.23 18.33 9.53
C PHE A 207 2.28 19.51 8.55
N SER A 208 2.41 20.72 9.07
CA SER A 208 2.51 21.95 8.26
C SER A 208 3.80 22.02 7.42
N LYS A 209 4.83 21.21 7.73
CA LYS A 209 6.10 21.12 6.99
C LYS A 209 6.08 20.06 5.89
N LEU A 210 5.02 19.25 5.80
CA LEU A 210 4.89 18.28 4.71
C LEU A 210 4.76 19.00 3.36
N PRO A 211 5.15 18.39 2.24
CA PRO A 211 4.86 18.94 0.93
C PRO A 211 3.36 19.17 0.75
N GLU A 212 2.97 20.24 0.06
CA GLU A 212 1.57 20.64 -0.11
C GLU A 212 0.68 19.50 -0.64
N VAL A 213 1.15 18.78 -1.67
CA VAL A 213 0.43 17.62 -2.21
C VAL A 213 0.23 16.54 -1.15
N ASN A 214 1.23 16.26 -0.33
CA ASN A 214 1.14 15.27 0.74
C ASN A 214 0.12 15.70 1.80
N GLN A 215 0.10 16.99 2.17
CA GLN A 215 -0.90 17.54 3.08
C GLN A 215 -2.30 17.37 2.49
N ASN A 216 -2.53 17.80 1.25
CA ASN A 216 -3.83 17.71 0.58
C ASN A 216 -4.36 16.28 0.51
N VAL A 217 -3.53 15.32 0.11
CA VAL A 217 -3.90 13.90 0.07
C VAL A 217 -4.19 13.37 1.48
N THR A 218 -3.39 13.75 2.48
CA THR A 218 -3.57 13.28 3.85
C THR A 218 -4.85 13.84 4.48
N VAL A 219 -5.14 15.14 4.30
CA VAL A 219 -6.38 15.76 4.76
C VAL A 219 -7.58 15.08 4.10
N PHE A 220 -7.53 14.86 2.78
CA PHE A 220 -8.60 14.18 2.04
C PHE A 220 -8.89 12.77 2.57
N LEU A 221 -7.85 12.00 2.89
CA LEU A 221 -8.00 10.66 3.48
C LEU A 221 -8.51 10.70 4.92
N ILE A 222 -8.06 11.65 5.73
CA ILE A 222 -8.56 11.83 7.11
C ILE A 222 -10.04 12.19 7.09
N ASP A 223 -10.46 13.11 6.21
CA ASP A 223 -11.87 13.50 6.07
C ASP A 223 -12.74 12.30 5.70
N HIS A 224 -12.28 11.48 4.76
CA HIS A 224 -12.92 10.23 4.40
C HIS A 224 -13.07 9.26 5.59
N MET A 225 -11.99 9.07 6.36
CA MET A 225 -12.01 8.18 7.53
C MET A 225 -12.94 8.69 8.64
N VAL A 226 -12.97 10.00 8.90
CA VAL A 226 -13.91 10.60 9.86
C VAL A 226 -15.36 10.40 9.40
N LYS A 227 -15.62 10.52 8.10
CA LYS A 227 -16.94 10.24 7.54
C LYS A 227 -17.35 8.77 7.72
N ILE A 228 -16.44 7.82 7.54
CA ILE A 228 -16.71 6.40 7.84
C ILE A 228 -16.99 6.19 9.31
N ASN A 229 -16.19 6.80 10.18
CA ASN A 229 -16.38 6.68 11.62
C ASN A 229 -17.73 7.26 12.10
N SER A 230 -18.28 8.25 11.40
CA SER A 230 -19.63 8.77 11.69
C SER A 230 -20.73 7.69 11.56
N ASN A 231 -20.45 6.61 10.82
CA ASN A 231 -21.31 5.44 10.65
C ASN A 231 -20.82 4.20 11.43
N GLU A 232 -19.96 4.38 12.45
CA GLU A 232 -19.34 3.29 13.24
C GLU A 232 -20.36 2.28 13.80
N ALA A 233 -21.57 2.74 14.15
CA ALA A 233 -22.63 1.87 14.64
C ALA A 233 -22.99 0.74 13.66
N GLN A 234 -22.88 0.97 12.35
CA GLN A 234 -23.17 0.00 11.30
C GLN A 234 -21.88 -0.71 10.83
N ASN A 235 -20.89 0.05 10.35
CA ASN A 235 -19.69 -0.51 9.74
C ASN A 235 -18.66 -1.07 10.75
N LYS A 236 -18.82 -0.79 12.06
CA LYS A 236 -17.93 -1.23 13.15
C LYS A 236 -16.48 -0.73 13.04
N MET A 237 -16.25 0.36 12.30
CA MET A 237 -14.93 0.96 12.12
C MET A 237 -14.78 2.21 13.00
N SER A 238 -14.15 2.04 14.17
CA SER A 238 -13.73 3.13 15.03
C SER A 238 -12.55 3.92 14.44
N LEU A 239 -12.32 5.15 14.91
CA LEU A 239 -11.12 5.91 14.54
C LEU A 239 -9.82 5.13 14.84
N HIS A 240 -9.81 4.37 15.93
CA HIS A 240 -8.67 3.51 16.27
C HIS A 240 -8.48 2.37 15.27
N ASN A 241 -9.58 1.70 14.86
CA ASN A 241 -9.51 0.64 13.85
C ASN A 241 -9.01 1.18 12.51
N LEU A 242 -9.49 2.34 12.09
CA LEU A 242 -9.05 3.01 10.86
C LEU A 242 -7.58 3.41 10.94
N ALA A 243 -7.14 3.96 12.07
CA ALA A 243 -5.75 4.33 12.30
C ALA A 243 -4.80 3.12 12.23
N THR A 244 -5.19 1.98 12.78
CA THR A 244 -4.40 0.74 12.73
C THR A 244 -4.29 0.19 11.31
N VAL A 245 -5.36 0.27 10.51
CA VAL A 245 -5.36 -0.22 9.12
C VAL A 245 -4.53 0.69 8.21
N PHE A 246 -4.67 2.01 8.35
CA PHE A 246 -4.03 2.98 7.46
C PHE A 246 -2.68 3.50 7.95
N GLY A 247 -2.36 3.39 9.23
CA GLY A 247 -1.10 3.84 9.83
C GLY A 247 0.10 3.35 9.03
N PRO A 248 0.28 2.04 8.85
CA PRO A 248 1.36 1.49 8.03
C PRO A 248 1.30 1.87 6.53
N SER A 249 0.13 2.29 6.03
CA SER A 249 -0.07 2.70 4.64
C SER A 249 0.23 4.19 4.40
N ILE A 250 0.26 5.02 5.43
CA ILE A 250 0.38 6.49 5.33
C ILE A 250 1.66 6.99 6.02
N ILE A 251 2.05 6.35 7.11
CA ILE A 251 3.15 6.70 8.00
C ILE A 251 4.08 5.49 8.04
N ARG A 252 5.29 5.61 7.49
CA ARG A 252 6.27 4.52 7.46
C ARG A 252 7.68 5.04 7.72
N PRO A 253 8.53 4.29 8.44
CA PRO A 253 9.96 4.55 8.48
C PRO A 253 10.59 4.38 7.09
N CYS A 254 11.72 5.05 6.89
CA CYS A 254 12.60 4.80 5.75
C CYS A 254 13.31 3.45 5.96
N ASN A 255 13.09 2.46 5.09
CA ASN A 255 13.76 1.15 5.16
C ASN A 255 15.21 1.21 4.63
N GLY A 256 16.02 2.13 5.17
CA GLY A 256 17.43 2.33 4.81
C GLY A 256 18.45 1.69 5.77
N ALA A 257 18.02 1.09 6.89
CA ALA A 257 18.93 0.49 7.86
C ALA A 257 19.31 -0.95 7.46
N VAL A 258 20.19 -1.07 6.47
CA VAL A 258 20.93 -2.31 6.22
C VAL A 258 21.83 -2.56 7.45
N GLY A 259 21.51 -3.57 8.27
CA GLY A 259 22.41 -4.07 9.32
C GLY A 259 21.85 -4.34 10.71
N GLN A 260 20.53 -4.31 10.94
CA GLN A 260 19.97 -4.63 12.27
C GLN A 260 19.69 -6.13 12.46
N SER A 261 19.87 -6.61 13.69
CA SER A 261 19.71 -8.02 14.06
C SER A 261 18.24 -8.47 13.99
N PRO A 262 17.94 -9.75 13.68
CA PRO A 262 16.56 -10.25 13.55
C PRO A 262 15.69 -10.09 14.82
N SER A 263 16.30 -10.06 16.01
CA SER A 263 15.61 -9.92 17.29
C SER A 263 15.24 -8.48 17.62
N ASP A 264 16.09 -7.51 17.26
CA ASP A 264 15.82 -6.08 17.49
C ASP A 264 14.82 -5.53 16.47
N LEU A 265 14.74 -6.13 15.29
CA LEU A 265 13.77 -5.79 14.24
C LEU A 265 12.32 -6.09 14.67
N LEU A 266 12.06 -7.17 15.42
CA LEU A 266 10.70 -7.55 15.85
C LEU A 266 10.14 -6.66 16.97
N THR A 267 10.99 -6.21 17.90
CA THR A 267 10.58 -5.27 18.95
C THR A 267 10.45 -3.86 18.40
N THR A 268 11.37 -3.42 17.53
CA THR A 268 11.31 -2.11 16.87
C THR A 268 10.11 -2.00 15.93
N SER A 269 9.80 -3.05 15.16
CA SER A 269 8.65 -3.06 14.23
C SER A 269 7.31 -2.95 14.94
N THR A 270 7.13 -3.55 16.12
CA THR A 270 5.86 -3.42 16.87
C THR A 270 5.69 -2.02 17.47
N VAL A 271 6.75 -1.43 18.00
CA VAL A 271 6.76 -0.04 18.51
C VAL A 271 6.49 0.95 17.39
N ASP A 272 7.09 0.75 16.22
CA ASP A 272 6.86 1.57 15.03
C ASP A 272 5.42 1.48 14.56
N VAL A 273 4.82 0.29 14.47
CA VAL A 273 3.42 0.13 14.06
C VAL A 273 2.46 0.79 15.04
N MET A 274 2.73 0.68 16.35
CA MET A 274 1.94 1.37 17.37
C MET A 274 2.07 2.90 17.27
N ALA A 275 3.27 3.41 17.02
CA ALA A 275 3.49 4.84 16.83
C ALA A 275 2.82 5.36 15.56
N GLN A 276 2.91 4.63 14.43
CA GLN A 276 2.24 4.97 13.17
C GLN A 276 0.72 5.08 13.35
N ALA A 277 0.11 4.07 13.97
CA ALA A 277 -1.32 4.09 14.28
C ALA A 277 -1.66 5.23 15.26
N GLY A 278 -0.83 5.44 16.29
CA GLY A 278 -1.02 6.51 17.28
C GLY A 278 -0.96 7.92 16.70
N ILE A 279 0.02 8.18 15.83
CA ILE A 279 0.17 9.46 15.12
C ILE A 279 -1.05 9.71 14.23
N LEU A 280 -1.46 8.73 13.41
CA LEU A 280 -2.63 8.88 12.56
C LEU A 280 -3.92 9.06 13.39
N TYR A 281 -4.05 8.32 14.49
CA TYR A 281 -5.18 8.44 15.42
C TYR A 281 -5.28 9.84 16.04
N PHE A 282 -4.15 10.48 16.38
CA PHE A 282 -4.13 11.86 16.86
C PHE A 282 -4.78 12.82 15.85
N PHE A 283 -4.41 12.73 14.56
CA PHE A 283 -4.98 13.57 13.52
C PHE A 283 -6.45 13.25 13.24
N LEU A 284 -6.82 11.97 13.23
CA LEU A 284 -8.20 11.51 13.06
C LEU A 284 -9.12 12.04 14.17
N ARG A 285 -8.72 11.87 15.44
CA ARG A 285 -9.50 12.37 16.60
C ARG A 285 -9.64 13.88 16.57
N ARG A 286 -8.59 14.60 16.18
CA ARG A 286 -8.61 16.06 16.06
C ARG A 286 -9.58 16.52 14.97
N ARG A 287 -9.56 15.87 13.80
CA ARG A 287 -10.49 16.19 12.72
C ARG A 287 -11.94 15.82 13.05
N ALA A 288 -12.17 14.69 13.71
CA ALA A 288 -13.49 14.29 14.18
C ALA A 288 -14.08 15.28 15.21
N ALA A 289 -13.23 15.97 15.97
CA ALA A 289 -13.62 17.07 16.85
C ALA A 289 -13.83 18.42 16.13
N GLY A 290 -13.73 18.47 14.81
CA GLY A 290 -13.91 19.69 14.01
C GLY A 290 -12.72 20.66 14.02
N LEU A 291 -11.57 20.25 14.56
CA LEU A 291 -10.38 21.11 14.66
C LEU A 291 -9.52 21.03 13.39
N SER A 292 -8.86 22.15 13.03
CA SER A 292 -7.90 22.19 11.92
C SER A 292 -6.68 21.30 12.15
N LEU A 293 -6.18 20.67 11.09
CA LEU A 293 -4.99 19.82 11.10
C LEU A 293 -3.68 20.63 10.99
N THR A 294 -3.78 21.92 10.64
CA THR A 294 -2.67 22.87 10.69
C THR A 294 -2.79 23.75 11.93
N LEU A 295 -1.66 24.33 12.35
CA LEU A 295 -1.72 25.42 13.32
C LEU A 295 -2.42 26.59 12.62
N GLU A 296 -3.57 27.00 13.13
CA GLU A 296 -4.13 28.29 12.76
C GLU A 296 -3.07 29.33 13.10
N SER A 297 -2.52 30.00 12.09
CA SER A 297 -1.82 31.25 12.33
C SER A 297 -2.85 32.12 13.03
N ARG A 298 -2.60 32.47 14.31
CA ARG A 298 -3.27 33.59 14.95
C ARG A 298 -3.19 34.74 13.95
N GLU A 299 -4.29 35.02 13.25
CA GLU A 299 -4.43 36.27 12.53
C GLU A 299 -4.15 37.33 13.59
N ALA A 300 -3.08 38.09 13.36
CA ALA A 300 -2.84 39.30 14.12
C ALA A 300 -4.09 40.15 13.91
N SER A 301 -4.92 40.23 14.94
CA SER A 301 -5.95 41.25 15.07
C SER A 301 -5.32 42.57 14.67
N PRO A 302 -5.87 43.32 13.69
CA PRO A 302 -5.40 44.67 13.43
C PRO A 302 -5.66 45.47 14.70
N THR A 303 -4.57 45.83 15.38
CA THR A 303 -4.61 46.80 16.46
C THR A 303 -5.22 48.08 15.91
N GLU A 304 -6.23 48.57 16.62
CA GLU A 304 -6.85 49.88 16.44
C GLU A 304 -5.79 50.96 16.16
N ALA A 305 -6.06 51.79 15.15
CA ALA A 305 -5.57 53.16 15.03
C ALA A 305 -6.58 53.97 14.20
#